data_AF-A0A2H3IWH9-F1
#
_entry.id   AF-A0A2H3IWH9-F1
#
_cell.length_a   1.000
_cell.length_b   1.000
_cell.length_c   1.000
_cell.angle_alpha   90.00
_cell.angle_beta   90.00
_cell.angle_gamma   90.00
#
_symmetry.space_group_name_H-M   'P 1'
#
loop_
_entity.id
_entity.type
_entity.pdbx_description
1 polymer ?
#
loop_
_entity_poly.entity_id
_entity_poly.type
_entity_poly.pdbx_seq_one_letter_code
_entity_poly.pdbx_strand_id
1 'polypeptide(L)' 'MPTSTLPYEVLFEFVNSSIQPITVQVLRQDNGNRPGATILLHSGENISLVLTAGSPYKYTVKQGKYQATLS' A
#
# COMPACT_ATOMS: atom_id res chain seq x y z
N MET A 1 12.83 29.96 -1.95
CA MET A 1 11.90 29.03 -2.64
C MET A 1 10.74 28.77 -1.70
N PRO A 2 9.47 29.06 -2.06
CA PRO A 2 8.35 28.80 -1.15
C PRO A 2 8.08 27.29 -1.17
N THR A 3 8.30 26.64 -0.03
CA THR A 3 7.91 25.26 0.18
C THR A 3 6.40 25.23 0.37
N SER A 4 5.66 24.63 -0.56
CA SER A 4 4.23 24.41 -0.36
C SER A 4 4.06 23.46 0.82
N THR A 5 3.55 23.96 1.94
CA THR A 5 3.29 23.19 3.17
C THR A 5 1.90 22.56 3.20
N LEU A 6 1.16 22.63 2.09
CA LEU A 6 -0.16 22.05 2.01
C LEU A 6 -0.05 20.53 1.99
N PRO A 7 -0.70 19.82 2.94
CA PRO A 7 -0.79 18.38 2.89
C PRO A 7 -1.51 18.00 1.59
N TYR A 8 -0.82 17.22 0.75
CA TYR A 8 -1.39 16.66 -0.46
C TYR A 8 -1.53 15.15 -0.31
N GLU A 9 -2.49 14.59 -1.03
CA GLU A 9 -2.72 13.15 -1.06
C GLU A 9 -1.96 12.54 -2.23
N VAL A 10 -1.31 11.41 -1.99
CA VAL A 10 -0.66 10.61 -3.03
C VAL A 10 -1.56 9.42 -3.33
N LEU A 11 -1.91 9.24 -4.60
CA LEU A 11 -2.65 8.09 -5.05
C LEU A 11 -1.67 6.99 -5.47
N PHE A 12 -1.75 5.84 -4.82
CA PHE A 12 -0.95 4.67 -5.16
C PHE A 12 -1.86 3.56 -5.65
N GLU A 13 -1.69 3.15 -6.90
CA GLU A 13 -2.50 2.11 -7.51
C GLU A 13 -1.76 0.78 -7.50
N PHE A 14 -2.39 -0.24 -6.92
CA PHE A 14 -1.89 -1.61 -6.94
C PHE A 14 -2.75 -2.44 -7.88
N VAL A 15 -2.15 -3.10 -8.87
CA VAL A 15 -2.84 -3.97 -9.83
C VAL A 15 -2.34 -5.40 -9.66
N ASN A 16 -3.26 -6.35 -9.48
CA ASN A 16 -2.90 -7.76 -9.49
C ASN A 16 -2.87 -8.29 -10.93
N SER A 17 -1.71 -8.16 -11.58
CA SER A 17 -1.47 -8.74 -12.91
C SER A 17 -1.21 -10.25 -12.88
N SER A 18 -1.27 -10.91 -11.71
CA SER A 18 -1.07 -12.35 -11.60
C SER A 18 -2.37 -13.13 -11.75
N ILE A 19 -2.26 -14.41 -12.09
CA ILE A 19 -3.38 -15.35 -12.18
C ILE A 19 -3.90 -15.71 -10.78
N GLN A 20 -3.02 -15.70 -9.77
CA GLN A 20 -3.38 -16.07 -8.40
C GLN A 20 -3.81 -14.84 -7.59
N PRO A 21 -4.74 -15.02 -6.63
CA PRO A 21 -5.10 -13.95 -5.72
C PRO A 21 -3.90 -13.57 -4.84
N ILE A 22 -3.80 -12.28 -4.53
CA ILE A 22 -2.76 -11.72 -3.67
C ILE A 22 -3.39 -11.00 -2.49
N THR A 23 -2.67 -10.98 -1.37
CA THR A 23 -3.06 -10.20 -0.19
C THR A 23 -2.09 -9.04 -0.03
N VAL A 24 -2.62 -7.81 -0.01
CA VAL A 24 -1.86 -6.59 0.24
C VAL A 24 -2.16 -6.11 1.65
N GLN A 25 -1.13 -5.94 2.45
CA GLN A 25 -1.22 -5.39 3.81
C GLN A 25 -0.50 -4.05 3.85
N VAL A 26 -1.19 -3.01 4.32
CA VAL A 26 -0.62 -1.67 4.48
C VAL A 26 -0.28 -1.48 5.96
N LEU A 27 0.98 -1.18 6.26
CA LEU A 27 1.49 -0.89 7.59
C LEU A 27 1.86 0.60 7.64
N ARG A 28 1.27 1.34 8.58
CA ARG A 28 1.61 2.74 8.82
C ARG A 28 2.62 2.83 9.97
N GLN A 29 3.71 3.56 9.75
CA GLN A 29 4.82 3.60 10.70
C GLN A 29 4.65 4.66 11.80
N ASP A 30 3.80 5.67 11.57
CA ASP A 30 3.49 6.79 12.48
C ASP A 30 2.90 6.37 13.84
N ASN A 31 2.13 5.27 13.87
CA ASN A 31 1.36 4.82 15.03
C ASN A 31 1.82 3.47 15.60
N GLY A 32 3.11 3.15 15.45
CA GLY A 32 3.71 1.94 16.02
C GLY A 32 3.35 0.68 15.25
N ASN A 33 3.89 0.51 14.04
CA ASN A 33 3.83 -0.71 13.21
C ASN A 33 2.50 -1.48 13.28
N ARG A 34 1.39 -0.75 13.31
CA ARG A 34 0.06 -1.34 13.41
C ARG A 34 -0.33 -1.85 12.04
N PRO A 35 -0.74 -3.13 11.90
CA PRO A 35 -1.29 -3.61 10.65
C PRO A 35 -2.51 -2.77 10.32
N GLY A 36 -2.43 -2.03 9.22
CA GLY A 36 -3.54 -1.30 8.64
C GLY A 36 -4.42 -2.23 7.82
N ALA A 37 -5.00 -1.69 6.74
CA ALA A 37 -5.88 -2.46 5.87
C ALA A 37 -5.16 -3.69 5.30
N THR A 38 -5.84 -4.84 5.35
CA THR A 38 -5.49 -6.06 4.62
C THR A 38 -6.54 -6.26 3.52
N ILE A 39 -6.10 -6.28 2.27
CA ILE A 39 -6.97 -6.37 1.10
C ILE A 39 -6.60 -7.62 0.31
N LEU A 40 -7.59 -8.42 -0.04
CA LEU A 40 -7.46 -9.51 -1.01
C LEU A 40 -7.79 -8.96 -2.40
N LEU A 41 -6.90 -9.18 -3.37
CA LEU A 41 -7.09 -8.81 -4.78
C LEU A 41 -7.09 -10.07 -5.62
N HIS A 42 -8.16 -10.30 -6.37
CA HIS A 42 -8.25 -11.33 -7.38
C HIS A 42 -7.50 -10.94 -8.66
N SER A 43 -7.37 -11.87 -9.60
CA SER A 43 -6.67 -11.64 -10.86
C SER A 43 -7.34 -10.51 -11.65
N GLY A 44 -6.56 -9.52 -12.08
CA GLY A 44 -7.04 -8.36 -12.83
C GLY A 44 -7.69 -7.27 -11.99
N GLU A 45 -7.84 -7.46 -10.67
CA GLU A 45 -8.35 -6.41 -9.79
C GLU A 45 -7.26 -5.39 -9.42
N ASN A 46 -7.70 -4.16 -9.17
CA ASN A 46 -6.86 -3.08 -8.70
C ASN A 46 -7.44 -2.45 -7.43
N ILE A 47 -6.57 -1.78 -6.68
CA ILE A 47 -6.94 -0.93 -5.56
C ILE A 47 -6.19 0.39 -5.63
N SER A 48 -6.89 1.48 -5.38
CA SER A 48 -6.30 2.80 -5.19
C SER A 48 -6.18 3.10 -3.69
N LEU A 49 -4.96 3.36 -3.24
CA LEU A 49 -4.67 3.77 -1.87
C LEU A 49 -4.46 5.28 -1.84
N VAL A 50 -5.20 5.97 -0.98
CA VAL A 50 -5.02 7.40 -0.72
C VAL A 50 -4.05 7.53 0.46
N LEU A 51 -2.86 8.08 0.19
CA LEU A 51 -1.76 8.19 1.14
C LEU A 51 -1.56 9.65 1.54
N THR A 52 -1.25 9.86 2.81
CA THR A 52 -0.88 11.19 3.32
C THR A 52 0.58 11.47 2.98
N ALA A 53 0.85 12.51 2.19
CA ALA A 53 2.23 12.90 1.87
C ALA A 53 3.04 13.20 3.13
N GLY A 54 4.33 12.86 3.09
CA GLY A 54 5.26 13.03 4.21
C GLY A 54 5.16 11.95 5.30
N SER A 55 4.24 10.99 5.17
CA SER A 55 4.17 9.83 6.06
C SER A 55 4.79 8.59 5.41
N PRO A 56 5.66 7.84 6.11
CA PRO A 56 6.19 6.58 5.60
C PRO A 56 5.15 5.45 5.71
N TYR A 57 5.02 4.68 4.63
CA TYR A 57 4.14 3.52 4.52
C TYR A 57 4.95 2.29 4.12
N LYS A 58 4.61 1.15 4.70
CA LYS A 58 5.19 -0.15 4.34
C LYS A 58 4.09 -1.05 3.81
N TYR A 59 4.36 -1.71 2.69
CA TYR A 59 3.42 -2.60 2.02
C TYR A 59 3.96 -4.02 2.06
N THR A 60 3.13 -4.98 2.40
CA THR A 60 3.47 -6.39 2.30
C THR A 60 2.51 -7.06 1.34
N VAL A 61 3.06 -7.67 0.30
CA VAL A 61 2.30 -8.44 -0.69
C VAL A 61 2.56 -9.90 -0.43
N LYS A 62 1.50 -10.69 -0.27
CA LYS A 62 1.57 -12.14 -0.11
C LYS A 62 0.85 -12.80 -1.27
N GLN A 63 1.51 -13.78 -1.88
CA GLN A 63 0.96 -14.62 -2.94
C GLN A 63 1.32 -16.08 -2.65
N GLY A 64 0.36 -16.83 -2.11
CA GLY A 64 0.61 -18.20 -1.65
C GLY A 64 1.77 -18.25 -0.64
N LYS A 65 2.89 -18.89 -1.03
CA LYS A 65 4.11 -18.99 -0.21
C LYS A 65 5.08 -17.82 -0.37
N TYR A 66 4.86 -16.95 -1.36
CA TYR A 66 5.75 -15.83 -1.64
C TYR A 66 5.29 -14.60 -0.87
N GLN A 67 6.24 -13.90 -0.29
CA GLN A 67 6.01 -12.63 0.40
C GLN A 67 7.05 -11.62 -0.06
N ALA A 68 6.59 -10.43 -0.45
CA ALA A 68 7.42 -9.30 -0.79
C ALA A 68 7.04 -8.10 0.09
N THR A 69 8.00 -7.23 0.36
CA THR A 69 7.81 -6.04 1.20
C THR A 69 8.38 -4.83 0.49
N LEU A 70 7.61 -3.75 0.47
CA LEU A 70 7.99 -2.45 -0.08
C LEU A 70 7.95 -1.42 1.06
N SER A 71 9.00 -0.60 1.19
CA SER A 71 9.15 0.43 2.23
C SER A 71 9.79 1.68 1.66
#